data_AF-A0A7R9QTP8-F1
#
_entry.id   AF-A0A7R9QTP8-F1
#
_cell.length_a   1.000
_cell.length_b   1.000
_cell.length_c   1.000
_cell.angle_alpha   90.00
_cell.angle_beta   90.00
_cell.angle_gamma   90.00
#
_symmetry.space_group_name_H-M   'P 1'
#
loop_
_entity.id
_entity.type
_entity.pdbx_description
1 polymer ?
#
loop_
_entity_poly.entity_id
_entity_poly.type
_entity_poly.pdbx_seq_one_letter_code
_entity_poly.pdbx_strand_id
1 'polypeptide(L)'
;RNNAANRDLNRNFPDFFQDNSRSEQPETAAIRKWIQSVPFVLSANFHGGTVVANYPYDNNKFGLRKKSVAPDNDVFRHLALTYVKKHPNMKSPVQCKERTDAFENGIVNGAQWYPVKGGMQDYNYIFGGVMEITVEVSCCKYPPKATLSGYWNDNKQSLVTYLQQVHRGVKGLIREQLSENAIASAEIRIVGRDMVFRPTNRGEYWRILMAGDYAIEVAAKGYQTVRRQFTVVGEKVTRLNIYMYKTNEHKHSAVADRITAESNDSRVHCNTILILFSLLCYILNNS
;
A
#
# COMPACT_ATOMS: atom_id res chain seq x y z
N ARG A 1 -12.64 -22.98 -17.49
CA ARG A 1 -12.54 -22.44 -16.10
C ARG A 1 -11.18 -22.79 -15.52
N ASN A 2 -10.89 -24.08 -15.33
CA ASN A 2 -9.59 -24.54 -14.86
C ASN A 2 -8.53 -24.40 -15.97
N ASN A 3 -7.25 -24.49 -15.59
CA ASN A 3 -6.15 -24.58 -16.54
C ASN A 3 -6.11 -25.94 -17.27
N ALA A 4 -5.10 -26.15 -18.13
CA ALA A 4 -4.95 -27.38 -18.91
C ALA A 4 -4.77 -28.64 -18.05
N ALA A 5 -4.23 -28.51 -16.83
CA ALA A 5 -4.11 -29.60 -15.85
C ALA A 5 -5.35 -29.75 -14.95
N ASN A 6 -6.47 -29.12 -15.33
CA ASN A 6 -7.73 -29.12 -14.59
C ASN A 6 -7.61 -28.60 -13.13
N ARG A 7 -6.75 -27.61 -12.90
CA ARG A 7 -6.62 -26.91 -11.62
C ARG A 7 -7.28 -25.53 -11.67
N ASP A 8 -7.97 -25.15 -10.59
CA ASP A 8 -8.52 -23.81 -10.42
C ASP A 8 -7.39 -22.86 -9.99
N LEU A 9 -7.01 -21.94 -10.88
CA LEU A 9 -5.91 -20.99 -10.65
C LEU A 9 -6.21 -20.04 -9.49
N ASN A 10 -7.47 -19.68 -9.26
CA ASN A 10 -7.86 -18.85 -8.11
C ASN A 10 -8.06 -19.66 -6.82
N ARG A 11 -7.43 -20.83 -6.74
CA ARG A 11 -7.27 -21.67 -5.53
C ARG A 11 -5.84 -22.19 -5.37
N ASN A 12 -4.90 -21.71 -6.18
CA ASN A 12 -3.57 -22.29 -6.31
C ASN A 12 -2.44 -21.45 -5.73
N PHE A 13 -2.72 -20.21 -5.30
CA PHE A 13 -1.73 -19.38 -4.62
C PHE A 13 -1.53 -19.83 -3.16
N PRO A 14 -0.35 -19.56 -2.56
CA PRO A 14 -0.18 -19.63 -1.11
C PRO A 14 -1.26 -18.81 -0.39
N ASP A 15 -1.82 -19.38 0.68
CA ASP A 15 -2.87 -18.74 1.47
C ASP A 15 -2.30 -18.23 2.80
N PHE A 16 -2.76 -17.07 3.24
CA PHE A 16 -2.27 -16.43 4.45
C PHE A 16 -2.79 -17.10 5.74
N PHE A 17 -3.99 -17.67 5.71
CA PHE A 17 -4.68 -18.15 6.89
C PHE A 17 -4.52 -19.66 7.11
N GLN A 18 -4.40 -20.42 6.02
CA GLN A 18 -4.40 -21.87 6.03
C GLN A 18 -3.32 -22.40 5.09
N ASP A 19 -2.77 -23.57 5.39
CA ASP A 19 -1.88 -24.22 4.43
C ASP A 19 -2.62 -24.56 3.12
N ASN A 20 -1.95 -24.30 2.00
CA ASN A 20 -2.40 -24.62 0.67
C ASN A 20 -1.37 -25.48 -0.06
N SER A 21 -1.30 -26.75 0.32
CA SER A 21 -0.39 -27.77 -0.22
C SER A 21 -0.70 -28.23 -1.65
N ARG A 22 -1.46 -27.46 -2.42
CA ARG A 22 -1.74 -27.77 -3.83
C ARG A 22 -0.46 -27.59 -4.65
N SER A 23 -0.21 -28.52 -5.57
CA SER A 23 0.89 -28.40 -6.53
C SER A 23 0.76 -27.08 -7.32
N GLU A 24 1.79 -26.25 -7.26
CA GLU A 24 1.84 -24.99 -7.98
C GLU A 24 1.76 -25.21 -9.48
N GLN A 25 0.91 -24.42 -10.14
CA GLN A 25 0.73 -24.45 -11.60
C GLN A 25 1.67 -23.44 -12.27
N PRO A 26 2.07 -23.67 -13.54
CA PRO A 26 2.97 -22.77 -14.24
C PRO A 26 2.42 -21.34 -14.36
N GLU A 27 1.10 -21.17 -14.53
CA GLU A 27 0.46 -19.85 -14.58
C GLU A 27 0.58 -19.12 -13.24
N THR A 28 0.35 -19.83 -12.12
CA THR A 28 0.51 -19.28 -10.78
C THR A 28 1.95 -18.87 -10.51
N ALA A 29 2.93 -19.73 -10.84
CA ALA A 29 4.34 -19.43 -10.69
C ALA A 29 4.76 -18.18 -11.52
N ALA A 30 4.24 -18.06 -12.74
CA ALA A 30 4.49 -16.91 -13.61
C ALA A 30 3.95 -15.61 -13.00
N ILE A 31 2.74 -15.61 -12.45
CA ILE A 31 2.15 -14.44 -11.79
C ILE A 31 2.93 -14.07 -10.52
N ARG A 32 3.29 -15.05 -9.68
CA ARG A 32 4.11 -14.81 -8.48
C ARG A 32 5.44 -14.13 -8.83
N LYS A 33 6.13 -14.65 -9.86
CA LYS A 33 7.38 -14.08 -10.35
C LYS A 33 7.17 -12.67 -10.89
N TRP A 34 6.07 -12.43 -11.61
CA TRP A 34 5.76 -11.11 -12.17
C TRP A 34 5.51 -10.07 -11.08
N ILE A 35 4.71 -10.41 -10.06
CA ILE A 35 4.43 -9.55 -8.90
C ILE A 35 5.72 -9.15 -8.18
N GLN A 36 6.71 -10.05 -8.11
CA GLN A 36 8.02 -9.77 -7.51
C GLN A 36 8.93 -8.91 -8.39
N SER A 37 8.70 -8.88 -9.71
CA SER A 37 9.58 -8.21 -10.67
C SER A 37 9.23 -6.74 -10.93
N VAL A 38 8.00 -6.34 -10.64
CA VAL A 38 7.48 -5.00 -10.89
C VAL A 38 6.88 -4.47 -9.60
N PRO A 39 7.12 -3.20 -9.22
CA PRO A 39 6.54 -2.60 -8.03
C PRO A 39 5.07 -2.23 -8.26
N PHE A 40 4.20 -3.24 -8.40
CA PHE A 40 2.76 -3.02 -8.47
C PHE A 40 2.26 -2.40 -7.16
N VAL A 41 1.34 -1.45 -7.27
CA VAL A 41 0.76 -0.73 -6.13
C VAL A 41 -0.74 -1.00 -6.03
N LEU A 42 -1.41 -1.01 -7.17
CA LEU A 42 -2.85 -1.25 -7.34
C LEU A 42 -3.05 -2.32 -8.41
N SER A 43 -4.01 -3.22 -8.20
CA SER A 43 -4.39 -4.24 -9.18
C SER A 43 -5.90 -4.52 -9.12
N ALA A 44 -6.45 -5.04 -10.21
CA ALA A 44 -7.78 -5.64 -10.20
C ALA A 44 -7.76 -6.90 -11.06
N ASN A 45 -8.34 -7.98 -10.56
CA ASN A 45 -8.55 -9.20 -11.34
C ASN A 45 -10.04 -9.32 -11.72
N PHE A 46 -10.32 -9.74 -12.96
CA PHE A 46 -11.67 -9.70 -13.53
C PHE A 46 -12.27 -11.09 -13.66
N HIS A 47 -13.50 -11.22 -13.19
CA HIS A 47 -14.25 -12.47 -13.15
C HIS A 47 -15.64 -12.30 -13.76
N GLY A 48 -16.28 -13.44 -14.04
CA GLY A 48 -17.66 -13.50 -14.48
C GLY A 48 -18.41 -14.60 -13.75
N GLY A 49 -19.71 -14.39 -13.59
CA GLY A 49 -20.64 -15.27 -12.90
C GLY A 49 -21.60 -14.50 -11.98
N THR A 50 -21.29 -13.24 -11.66
CA THR A 50 -22.16 -12.29 -10.95
C THR A 50 -21.73 -10.84 -11.31
N VAL A 51 -22.32 -9.82 -10.66
CA VAL A 51 -21.87 -8.43 -10.79
C VAL A 51 -21.66 -7.82 -9.41
N VAL A 52 -20.40 -7.69 -8.98
CA VAL A 52 -20.01 -7.14 -7.66
C VAL A 52 -18.52 -6.80 -7.65
N ALA A 53 -18.12 -5.81 -6.85
CA ALA A 53 -16.71 -5.62 -6.49
C ALA A 53 -16.40 -6.31 -5.16
N ASN A 54 -15.65 -7.41 -5.24
CA ASN A 54 -15.19 -8.21 -4.12
C ASN A 54 -13.85 -7.69 -3.59
N TYR A 55 -13.70 -7.58 -2.27
CA TYR A 55 -12.49 -7.04 -1.65
C TYR A 55 -11.97 -7.92 -0.50
N PRO A 56 -10.65 -7.84 -0.18
CA PRO A 56 -10.02 -8.66 0.84
C PRO A 56 -10.63 -8.58 2.25
N TYR A 57 -10.47 -9.62 3.08
CA TYR A 57 -9.90 -10.91 2.68
C TYR A 57 -10.92 -11.84 2.03
N ASP A 58 -10.41 -12.68 1.13
CA ASP A 58 -11.13 -13.77 0.48
C ASP A 58 -11.29 -14.99 1.39
N ASN A 59 -10.41 -15.16 2.38
CA ASN A 59 -10.46 -16.27 3.32
C ASN A 59 -10.38 -15.81 4.80
N ASN A 60 -10.48 -16.77 5.72
CA ASN A 60 -10.19 -16.58 7.13
C ASN A 60 -9.60 -17.85 7.75
N LYS A 61 -9.13 -17.73 8.99
CA LYS A 61 -8.50 -18.82 9.77
C LYS A 61 -9.34 -20.10 9.82
N PHE A 62 -10.67 -19.99 9.76
CA PHE A 62 -11.59 -21.12 9.88
C PHE A 62 -12.17 -21.60 8.54
N GLY A 63 -11.91 -20.88 7.43
CA GLY A 63 -12.52 -21.18 6.14
C GLY A 63 -14.05 -21.10 6.16
N LEU A 64 -14.62 -20.21 6.99
CA LEU A 64 -16.07 -20.06 7.16
C LEU A 64 -16.61 -18.85 6.40
N ARG A 65 -17.90 -18.86 6.05
CA ARG A 65 -18.58 -17.71 5.45
C ARG A 65 -18.82 -16.61 6.49
N LYS A 66 -17.76 -15.86 6.80
CA LYS A 66 -17.74 -14.79 7.81
C LYS A 66 -16.80 -13.69 7.36
N LYS A 67 -17.21 -12.44 7.61
CA LYS A 67 -16.43 -11.24 7.29
C LYS A 67 -15.01 -11.34 7.87
N SER A 68 -14.02 -11.15 7.00
CA SER A 68 -12.59 -11.22 7.31
C SER A 68 -11.93 -9.90 6.92
N VAL A 69 -11.62 -9.07 7.91
CA VAL A 69 -11.28 -7.66 7.70
C VAL A 69 -9.76 -7.49 7.56
N ALA A 70 -9.32 -6.89 6.46
CA ALA A 70 -7.92 -6.53 6.25
C ALA A 70 -7.51 -5.27 7.06
N PRO A 71 -6.22 -5.12 7.43
CA PRO A 71 -5.70 -3.91 8.06
C PRO A 71 -6.03 -2.60 7.28
N ASP A 72 -6.04 -2.67 5.95
CA ASP A 72 -6.37 -1.57 5.04
C ASP A 72 -7.82 -1.64 4.52
N ASN A 73 -8.76 -2.14 5.33
CA ASN A 73 -10.16 -2.32 4.92
C ASN A 73 -10.86 -1.02 4.51
N ASP A 74 -10.50 0.12 5.10
CA ASP A 74 -10.98 1.44 4.67
C ASP A 74 -10.60 1.73 3.21
N VAL A 75 -9.34 1.45 2.85
CA VAL A 75 -8.83 1.63 1.48
C VAL A 75 -9.49 0.63 0.54
N PHE A 76 -9.56 -0.65 0.90
CA PHE A 76 -10.19 -1.66 0.04
C PHE A 76 -11.66 -1.39 -0.24
N ARG A 77 -12.42 -0.97 0.77
CA ARG A 77 -13.81 -0.55 0.58
C ARG A 77 -13.90 0.67 -0.32
N HIS A 78 -13.02 1.66 -0.15
CA HIS A 78 -12.97 2.82 -1.03
C HIS A 78 -12.66 2.43 -2.48
N LEU A 79 -11.68 1.55 -2.70
CA LEU A 79 -11.29 1.05 -4.02
C LEU A 79 -12.46 0.33 -4.72
N ALA A 80 -13.13 -0.58 -4.00
CA ALA A 80 -14.30 -1.30 -4.51
C ALA A 80 -15.46 -0.32 -4.83
N LEU A 81 -15.78 0.60 -3.91
CA LEU A 81 -16.83 1.61 -4.12
C LEU A 81 -16.52 2.56 -5.27
N THR A 82 -15.24 2.88 -5.51
CA THR A 82 -14.81 3.72 -6.63
C THR A 82 -15.18 3.07 -7.96
N TYR A 83 -14.89 1.77 -8.10
CA TYR A 83 -15.27 1.01 -9.30
C TYR A 83 -16.79 0.98 -9.47
N VAL A 84 -17.50 0.61 -8.41
CA VAL A 84 -18.96 0.45 -8.42
C VAL A 84 -19.69 1.77 -8.70
N LYS A 85 -19.19 2.90 -8.18
CA LYS A 85 -19.83 4.23 -8.34
C LYS A 85 -19.95 4.65 -9.79
N LYS A 86 -19.06 4.18 -10.66
CA LYS A 86 -19.05 4.51 -12.10
C LYS A 86 -19.65 3.41 -12.98
N HIS A 87 -20.00 2.26 -12.40
CA HIS A 87 -20.63 1.17 -13.12
C HIS A 87 -22.16 1.30 -13.02
N PRO A 88 -22.90 1.34 -14.14
CA PRO A 88 -24.34 1.65 -14.12
C PRO A 88 -25.16 0.60 -13.33
N ASN A 89 -24.81 -0.68 -13.47
CA ASN A 89 -25.65 -1.78 -12.99
C ASN A 89 -25.15 -2.45 -11.70
N MET A 90 -23.94 -2.15 -11.22
CA MET A 90 -23.32 -2.92 -10.12
C MET A 90 -23.94 -2.60 -8.74
N LYS A 91 -24.58 -1.43 -8.60
CA LYS A 91 -25.40 -1.06 -7.44
C LYS A 91 -26.85 -1.53 -7.51
N SER A 92 -27.27 -2.13 -8.62
CA SER A 92 -28.66 -2.58 -8.79
C SER A 92 -29.01 -3.59 -7.70
N PRO A 93 -30.20 -3.52 -7.08
CA PRO A 93 -30.64 -4.49 -6.07
C PRO A 93 -30.79 -5.91 -6.65
N VAL A 94 -30.98 -6.02 -7.97
CA VAL A 94 -30.98 -7.28 -8.70
C VAL A 94 -29.93 -7.19 -9.79
N GLN A 95 -28.77 -7.79 -9.55
CA GLN A 95 -27.70 -7.85 -10.54
C GLN A 95 -27.94 -8.98 -11.55
N CYS A 96 -28.29 -10.17 -11.04
CA CYS A 96 -28.50 -11.38 -11.85
C CYS A 96 -29.82 -12.03 -11.47
N LYS A 97 -30.74 -12.17 -12.44
CA LYS A 97 -32.11 -12.69 -12.22
C LYS A 97 -32.15 -14.09 -11.56
N GLU A 98 -31.12 -14.90 -11.79
CA GLU A 98 -31.02 -16.28 -11.29
C GLU A 98 -30.27 -16.41 -9.96
N ARG A 99 -29.84 -15.30 -9.34
CA ARG A 99 -29.07 -15.33 -8.10
C ARG A 99 -29.81 -14.63 -6.95
N THR A 100 -29.63 -15.20 -5.76
CA THR A 100 -30.22 -14.72 -4.50
C THR A 100 -29.27 -13.85 -3.68
N ASP A 101 -27.98 -13.83 -4.01
CA ASP A 101 -27.00 -12.98 -3.32
C ASP A 101 -27.31 -11.50 -3.61
N ALA A 102 -27.67 -10.75 -2.57
CA ALA A 102 -27.81 -9.30 -2.63
C ALA A 102 -26.53 -8.64 -2.07
N PHE A 103 -25.88 -7.81 -2.89
CA PHE A 103 -24.67 -7.07 -2.49
C PHE A 103 -25.01 -5.62 -2.18
N GLU A 104 -25.09 -5.31 -0.89
CA GLU A 104 -25.32 -3.95 -0.44
C GLU A 104 -24.26 -3.00 -1.02
N ASN A 105 -24.69 -1.92 -1.67
CA ASN A 105 -23.82 -0.95 -2.35
C ASN A 105 -22.94 -1.54 -3.47
N GLY A 106 -23.22 -2.75 -3.96
CA GLY A 106 -22.48 -3.41 -5.04
C GLY A 106 -21.06 -3.86 -4.67
N ILE A 107 -20.73 -3.94 -3.37
CA ILE A 107 -19.44 -4.44 -2.87
C ILE A 107 -19.66 -5.62 -1.93
N VAL A 108 -18.63 -6.47 -1.77
CA VAL A 108 -18.67 -7.54 -0.78
C VAL A 108 -17.27 -7.89 -0.27
N ASN A 109 -17.15 -8.23 1.01
CA ASN A 109 -15.94 -8.85 1.54
C ASN A 109 -15.90 -10.32 1.10
N GLY A 110 -14.79 -10.79 0.57
CA GLY A 110 -14.75 -12.13 -0.06
C GLY A 110 -15.11 -13.26 0.88
N ALA A 111 -14.50 -13.33 2.07
CA ALA A 111 -14.81 -14.35 3.05
C ALA A 111 -16.27 -14.29 3.55
N GLN A 112 -16.89 -13.11 3.57
CA GLN A 112 -18.32 -12.95 3.89
C GLN A 112 -19.23 -13.49 2.77
N TRP A 113 -18.82 -13.36 1.52
CA TRP A 113 -19.57 -13.90 0.39
C TRP A 113 -19.42 -15.42 0.32
N TYR A 114 -18.20 -15.91 0.15
CA TYR A 114 -17.82 -17.30 0.32
C TYR A 114 -16.30 -17.41 0.45
N PRO A 115 -15.76 -18.22 1.37
CA PRO A 115 -14.32 -18.30 1.60
C PRO A 115 -13.59 -18.92 0.40
N VAL A 116 -12.50 -18.26 -0.02
CA VAL A 116 -11.64 -18.64 -1.13
C VAL A 116 -10.22 -18.85 -0.63
N LYS A 117 -9.88 -20.11 -0.33
CA LYS A 117 -8.51 -20.49 0.01
C LYS A 117 -7.59 -20.43 -1.21
N GLY A 118 -6.46 -19.73 -1.08
CA GLY A 118 -5.42 -19.67 -2.11
C GLY A 118 -5.79 -18.81 -3.32
N GLY A 119 -6.55 -17.74 -3.09
CA GLY A 119 -6.90 -16.76 -4.11
C GLY A 119 -5.75 -15.80 -4.45
N MET A 120 -5.73 -15.31 -5.68
CA MET A 120 -4.72 -14.37 -6.16
C MET A 120 -4.80 -13.00 -5.46
N GLN A 121 -6.03 -12.56 -5.15
CA GLN A 121 -6.30 -11.26 -4.51
C GLN A 121 -5.59 -11.12 -3.16
N ASP A 122 -5.77 -12.10 -2.28
CA ASP A 122 -5.14 -12.08 -0.95
C ASP A 122 -3.62 -12.28 -1.05
N TYR A 123 -3.15 -13.09 -2.02
CA TYR A 123 -1.72 -13.27 -2.29
C TYR A 123 -1.03 -11.95 -2.65
N ASN A 124 -1.63 -11.18 -3.57
CA ASN A 124 -1.13 -9.89 -4.00
C ASN A 124 -0.95 -8.92 -2.83
N TYR A 125 -1.92 -8.87 -1.92
CA TYR A 125 -1.87 -7.99 -0.76
C TYR A 125 -0.83 -8.43 0.27
N ILE A 126 -0.78 -9.72 0.60
CA ILE A 126 0.06 -10.27 1.67
C ILE A 126 1.53 -10.37 1.25
N PHE A 127 1.80 -10.87 0.05
CA PHE A 127 3.15 -11.18 -0.39
C PHE A 127 3.72 -10.13 -1.35
N GLY A 128 2.86 -9.43 -2.09
CA GLY A 128 3.26 -8.37 -3.01
C GLY A 128 3.11 -6.95 -2.44
N GLY A 129 2.38 -6.77 -1.34
CA GLY A 129 2.00 -5.43 -0.85
C GLY A 129 1.05 -4.68 -1.80
N VAL A 130 0.53 -5.36 -2.83
CA VAL A 130 -0.31 -4.81 -3.89
C VAL A 130 -1.76 -4.77 -3.43
N MET A 131 -2.44 -3.63 -3.55
CA MET A 131 -3.86 -3.56 -3.26
C MET A 131 -4.67 -4.09 -4.43
N GLU A 132 -5.02 -5.38 -4.39
CA GLU A 132 -5.88 -6.01 -5.39
C GLU A 132 -7.33 -6.15 -4.92
N ILE A 133 -8.28 -5.90 -5.82
CA ILE A 133 -9.69 -6.33 -5.66
C ILE A 133 -10.08 -7.29 -6.79
N THR A 134 -11.11 -8.08 -6.57
CA THR A 134 -11.73 -8.94 -7.58
C THR A 134 -13.00 -8.27 -8.09
N VAL A 135 -13.13 -8.09 -9.40
CA VAL A 135 -14.30 -7.46 -10.00
C VAL A 135 -15.06 -8.49 -10.83
N GLU A 136 -16.26 -8.82 -10.40
CA GLU A 136 -17.21 -9.64 -11.14
C GLU A 136 -18.02 -8.70 -12.06
N VAL A 137 -17.84 -8.82 -13.38
CA VAL A 137 -18.37 -7.84 -14.36
C VAL A 137 -19.61 -8.30 -15.11
N SER A 138 -19.99 -9.58 -14.99
CA SER A 138 -21.07 -10.15 -15.79
C SER A 138 -21.76 -11.34 -15.11
N CYS A 139 -23.09 -11.42 -15.20
CA CYS A 139 -23.82 -12.62 -14.80
C CYS A 139 -23.48 -13.82 -15.69
N CYS A 140 -23.47 -13.58 -17.02
CA CYS A 140 -23.09 -14.60 -17.99
C CYS A 140 -21.56 -14.68 -18.06
N LYS A 141 -20.99 -15.86 -17.77
CA LYS A 141 -19.54 -16.09 -17.77
C LYS A 141 -18.92 -15.99 -19.17
N TYR A 142 -19.70 -16.30 -20.21
CA TYR A 142 -19.25 -16.28 -21.60
C TYR A 142 -20.35 -15.65 -22.47
N PRO A 143 -20.49 -14.31 -22.43
CA PRO A 143 -21.58 -13.63 -23.10
C PRO A 143 -21.38 -13.62 -24.63
N PRO A 144 -22.46 -13.56 -25.43
CA PRO A 144 -22.35 -13.46 -26.89
C PRO A 144 -21.59 -12.22 -27.35
N LYS A 145 -20.82 -12.33 -28.43
CA LYS A 145 -20.01 -11.23 -29.02
C LYS A 145 -20.79 -9.92 -29.18
N ALA A 146 -22.06 -9.99 -29.57
CA ALA A 146 -22.93 -8.82 -29.78
C ALA A 146 -23.11 -7.94 -28.52
N THR A 147 -22.87 -8.48 -27.33
CA THR A 147 -23.05 -7.76 -26.05
C THR A 147 -21.75 -7.11 -25.53
N LEU A 148 -20.58 -7.39 -26.15
CA LEU A 148 -19.28 -6.95 -25.63
C LEU A 148 -19.12 -5.42 -25.59
N SER A 149 -19.70 -4.70 -26.56
CA SER A 149 -19.70 -3.23 -26.56
C SER A 149 -20.46 -2.65 -25.36
N GLY A 150 -21.53 -3.32 -24.93
CA GLY A 150 -22.28 -2.97 -23.72
C GLY A 150 -21.43 -3.13 -22.47
N TYR A 151 -20.80 -4.28 -22.29
CA TYR A 151 -19.88 -4.51 -21.15
C TYR A 151 -18.73 -3.51 -21.12
N TRP A 152 -18.15 -3.17 -22.28
CA TRP A 152 -17.13 -2.14 -22.36
C TRP A 152 -17.65 -0.78 -21.88
N ASN A 153 -18.80 -0.34 -22.39
CA ASN A 153 -19.38 0.95 -22.02
C ASN A 153 -19.72 1.01 -20.52
N ASP A 154 -20.23 -0.08 -19.94
CA ASP A 154 -20.55 -0.18 -18.52
C ASP A 154 -19.30 -0.10 -17.62
N ASN A 155 -18.16 -0.61 -18.09
CA ASN A 155 -16.93 -0.72 -17.28
C ASN A 155 -15.89 0.37 -17.55
N LYS A 156 -15.92 1.02 -18.72
CA LYS A 156 -14.88 1.97 -19.16
C LYS A 156 -14.60 3.05 -18.12
N GLN A 157 -15.65 3.72 -17.61
CA GLN A 157 -15.46 4.80 -16.65
C GLN A 157 -14.98 4.27 -15.29
N SER A 158 -15.49 3.10 -14.86
CA SER A 158 -15.04 2.43 -13.64
C SER A 158 -13.56 2.10 -13.67
N LEU A 159 -13.08 1.49 -14.76
CA LEU A 159 -11.68 1.16 -14.97
C LEU A 159 -10.78 2.39 -14.86
N VAL A 160 -11.13 3.48 -15.56
CA VAL A 160 -10.34 4.72 -15.53
C VAL A 160 -10.30 5.31 -14.12
N THR A 161 -11.44 5.41 -13.44
CA THR A 161 -11.47 5.98 -12.07
C THR A 161 -10.79 5.09 -11.04
N TYR A 162 -10.82 3.78 -11.25
CA TYR A 162 -10.11 2.82 -10.41
C TYR A 162 -8.59 3.00 -10.56
N LEU A 163 -8.09 3.05 -11.80
CA LEU A 163 -6.66 3.27 -12.07
C LEU A 163 -6.14 4.58 -11.46
N GLN A 164 -6.94 5.65 -11.46
CA GLN A 164 -6.58 6.91 -10.83
C GLN A 164 -6.29 6.78 -9.31
N GLN A 165 -6.86 5.78 -8.64
CA GLN A 165 -6.65 5.56 -7.20
C GLN A 165 -5.21 5.17 -6.86
N VAL A 166 -4.37 4.80 -7.84
CA VAL A 166 -2.95 4.53 -7.58
C VAL A 166 -2.15 5.78 -7.18
N HIS A 167 -2.71 6.98 -7.40
CA HIS A 167 -2.03 8.27 -7.21
C HIS A 167 -2.35 8.98 -5.88
N ARG A 168 -2.90 8.27 -4.88
CA ARG A 168 -3.17 8.81 -3.54
C ARG A 168 -2.30 8.15 -2.46
N GLY A 169 -2.39 8.67 -1.24
CA GLY A 169 -1.72 8.09 -0.07
C GLY A 169 -0.32 8.66 0.12
N VAL A 170 0.70 7.82 0.26
CA VAL A 170 2.09 8.24 0.48
C VAL A 170 3.06 7.55 -0.46
N LYS A 171 4.10 8.25 -0.88
CA LYS A 171 5.23 7.68 -1.61
C LYS A 171 6.54 8.37 -1.26
N GLY A 172 7.66 7.71 -1.49
CA GLY A 172 8.96 8.34 -1.32
C GLY A 172 10.12 7.38 -1.52
N LEU A 173 11.25 7.76 -0.94
CA LEU A 173 12.50 7.00 -0.97
C LEU A 173 12.93 6.62 0.44
N ILE A 174 13.47 5.43 0.62
CA ILE A 174 14.18 4.98 1.81
C ILE A 174 15.68 4.98 1.50
N ARG A 175 16.43 5.85 2.17
CA ARG A 175 17.87 6.03 1.95
C ARG A 175 18.65 5.97 3.24
N GLU A 176 19.91 5.58 3.14
CA GLU A 176 20.86 5.77 4.22
C GLU A 176 21.23 7.26 4.31
N GLN A 177 21.34 7.80 5.51
CA GLN A 177 21.51 9.25 5.71
C GLN A 177 22.79 9.81 5.10
N LEU A 178 23.94 9.16 5.30
CA LEU A 178 25.25 9.72 4.96
C LEU A 178 25.63 9.47 3.49
N SER A 179 25.42 8.25 3.01
CA SER A 179 25.76 7.83 1.65
C SER A 179 24.65 8.04 0.64
N GLU A 180 23.43 8.36 1.10
CA GLU A 180 22.20 8.45 0.30
C GLU A 180 21.86 7.17 -0.47
N ASN A 181 22.54 6.05 -0.21
CA ASN A 181 22.26 4.79 -0.88
C ASN A 181 20.87 4.26 -0.52
N ALA A 182 20.23 3.61 -1.48
CA ALA A 182 18.93 2.99 -1.27
C ALA A 182 19.00 1.85 -0.25
N ILE A 183 18.03 1.77 0.66
CA ILE A 183 17.90 0.67 1.62
C ILE A 183 16.77 -0.27 1.16
N ALA A 184 17.08 -1.14 0.21
CA ALA A 184 16.12 -2.09 -0.36
C ALA A 184 15.62 -3.14 0.65
N SER A 185 16.40 -3.43 1.69
CA SER A 185 16.08 -4.41 2.72
C SER A 185 15.13 -3.88 3.81
N ALA A 186 14.65 -2.65 3.68
CA ALA A 186 13.77 -2.05 4.67
C ALA A 186 12.38 -2.69 4.67
N GLU A 187 11.80 -2.78 5.86
CA GLU A 187 10.43 -3.15 6.11
C GLU A 187 9.67 -1.91 6.58
N ILE A 188 8.58 -1.61 5.88
CA ILE A 188 7.76 -0.43 6.10
C ILE A 188 6.41 -0.87 6.66
N ARG A 189 5.96 -0.21 7.72
CA ARG A 189 4.62 -0.38 8.29
C ARG A 189 3.95 0.97 8.52
N ILE A 190 2.64 1.03 8.32
CA ILE A 190 1.83 2.13 8.83
C ILE A 190 1.39 1.76 10.24
N VAL A 191 1.71 2.61 11.21
CA VAL A 191 1.37 2.34 12.61
C VAL A 191 -0.14 2.17 12.76
N GLY A 192 -0.55 1.11 13.45
CA GLY A 192 -1.96 0.72 13.59
C GLY A 192 -2.48 -0.19 12.48
N ARG A 193 -1.68 -0.47 11.44
CA ARG A 193 -1.99 -1.47 10.40
C ARG A 193 -0.99 -2.62 10.47
N ASP A 194 -1.49 -3.82 10.78
CA ASP A 194 -0.68 -5.03 10.86
C ASP A 194 -0.41 -5.61 9.45
N MET A 195 0.38 -4.87 8.66
CA MET A 195 0.80 -5.24 7.32
C MET A 195 2.16 -4.61 7.00
N VAL A 196 3.12 -5.44 6.58
CA VAL A 196 4.45 -5.00 6.15
C VAL A 196 4.50 -4.94 4.63
N PHE A 197 5.08 -3.87 4.09
CA PHE A 197 5.43 -3.75 2.67
C PHE A 197 6.88 -3.30 2.53
N ARG A 198 7.45 -3.46 1.33
CA ARG A 198 8.89 -3.28 1.08
C ARG A 198 9.12 -2.26 -0.03
N PRO A 199 10.22 -1.49 0.02
CA PRO A 199 10.61 -0.63 -1.08
C PRO A 199 11.21 -1.43 -2.24
N THR A 200 11.44 -0.77 -3.37
CA THR A 200 12.18 -1.33 -4.50
C THR A 200 13.68 -1.39 -4.21
N ASN A 201 14.44 -2.02 -5.12
CA ASN A 201 15.91 -1.99 -5.09
C ASN A 201 16.50 -0.58 -5.16
N ARG A 202 15.72 0.41 -5.61
CA ARG A 202 16.09 1.84 -5.62
C ARG A 202 15.58 2.61 -4.39
N GLY A 203 15.02 1.90 -3.41
CA GLY A 203 14.48 2.48 -2.18
C GLY A 203 13.11 3.12 -2.37
N GLU A 204 12.48 3.00 -3.53
CA GLU A 204 11.18 3.63 -3.80
C GLU A 204 10.06 2.87 -3.11
N TYR A 205 9.09 3.58 -2.53
CA TYR A 205 7.91 2.95 -1.94
C TYR A 205 6.64 3.75 -2.23
N TRP A 206 5.52 3.05 -2.21
CA TRP A 206 4.17 3.61 -2.36
C TRP A 206 3.22 2.89 -1.44
N ARG A 207 2.28 3.63 -0.84
CA ARG A 207 1.15 3.06 -0.12
C ARG A 207 -0.09 3.90 -0.34
N ILE A 208 -1.12 3.28 -0.89
CA ILE A 208 -2.44 3.89 -1.03
C ILE A 208 -3.05 4.02 0.36
N LEU A 209 -3.47 5.22 0.72
CA LEU A 209 -4.10 5.53 2.01
C LEU A 209 -5.27 6.48 1.79
N MET A 210 -6.22 6.45 2.72
CA MET A 210 -7.29 7.43 2.79
C MET A 210 -6.76 8.76 3.32
N ALA A 211 -7.55 9.83 3.22
CA ALA A 211 -7.19 11.09 3.85
C ALA A 211 -7.18 10.91 5.38
N GLY A 212 -6.17 11.46 6.04
CA GLY A 212 -5.97 11.31 7.48
C GLY A 212 -4.53 11.50 7.93
N ASP A 213 -4.34 11.46 9.25
CA ASP A 213 -3.03 11.54 9.89
C ASP A 213 -2.51 10.15 10.23
N TYR A 214 -1.24 9.91 9.92
CA TYR A 214 -0.60 8.60 10.02
C TYR A 214 0.81 8.72 10.59
N ALA A 215 1.28 7.64 11.21
CA ALA A 215 2.71 7.42 11.43
C ALA A 215 3.20 6.27 10.54
N ILE A 216 4.33 6.48 9.88
CA ILE A 216 5.09 5.44 9.19
C ILE A 216 6.27 5.03 10.07
N GLU A 217 6.53 3.73 10.15
CA GLU A 217 7.69 3.16 10.83
C GLU A 217 8.46 2.30 9.85
N VAL A 218 9.78 2.51 9.81
CA VAL A 218 10.70 1.85 8.88
C VAL A 218 11.81 1.20 9.69
N ALA A 219 12.00 -0.10 9.49
CA ALA A 219 13.03 -0.89 10.12
C ALA A 219 13.88 -1.60 9.07
N ALA A 220 15.19 -1.68 9.28
CA ALA A 220 16.10 -2.44 8.42
C ALA A 220 17.25 -2.97 9.27
N LYS A 221 17.70 -4.20 9.00
CA LYS A 221 18.83 -4.80 9.74
C LYS A 221 20.08 -3.94 9.58
N GLY A 222 20.69 -3.56 10.69
CA GLY A 222 21.90 -2.72 10.73
C GLY A 222 21.62 -1.20 10.68
N TYR A 223 20.35 -0.80 10.68
CA TYR A 223 19.91 0.59 10.74
C TYR A 223 19.09 0.85 12.00
N GLN A 224 19.04 2.12 12.42
CA GLN A 224 18.11 2.56 13.45
C GLN A 224 16.68 2.62 12.89
N THR A 225 15.72 2.10 13.64
CA THR A 225 14.30 2.20 13.29
C THR A 225 13.88 3.68 13.31
N VAL A 226 13.23 4.13 12.23
CA VAL A 226 12.74 5.50 12.10
C VAL A 226 11.23 5.50 12.13
N ARG A 227 10.65 6.42 12.92
CA ARG A 227 9.21 6.71 12.92
C ARG A 227 8.97 8.17 12.53
N ARG A 228 8.03 8.41 11.62
CA ARG A 228 7.67 9.75 11.12
C ARG A 228 6.16 9.90 11.03
N GLN A 229 5.67 11.07 11.43
CA GLN A 229 4.27 11.47 11.25
C GLN A 229 4.10 12.12 9.88
N PHE A 230 2.95 11.91 9.25
CA PHE A 230 2.57 12.58 8.00
C PHE A 230 1.05 12.60 7.83
N THR A 231 0.58 13.50 6.97
CA THR A 231 -0.84 13.66 6.65
C THR A 231 -1.06 13.36 5.18
N VAL A 232 -2.16 12.67 4.87
CA VAL A 232 -2.68 12.50 3.52
C VAL A 232 -3.87 13.43 3.35
N VAL A 233 -3.80 14.35 2.37
CA VAL A 233 -4.84 15.36 2.14
C VAL A 233 -5.65 15.03 0.89
N GLY A 234 -6.94 14.76 1.07
CA GLY A 234 -7.88 14.48 -0.01
C GLY A 234 -7.47 13.25 -0.85
N GLU A 235 -7.44 13.43 -2.18
CA GLU A 235 -7.02 12.39 -3.14
C GLU A 235 -5.55 12.53 -3.57
N LYS A 236 -4.77 13.43 -2.95
CA LYS A 236 -3.38 13.69 -3.33
C LYS A 236 -2.44 12.66 -2.69
N VAL A 237 -1.28 12.45 -3.34
CA VAL A 237 -0.17 11.70 -2.77
C VAL A 237 0.76 12.62 -1.97
N THR A 238 1.06 12.23 -0.74
CA THR A 238 2.08 12.84 0.10
C THR A 238 3.45 12.27 -0.27
N ARG A 239 4.42 13.14 -0.55
CA ARG A 239 5.82 12.73 -0.77
C ARG A 239 6.56 12.77 0.57
N LEU A 240 7.17 11.65 0.95
CA LEU A 240 7.89 11.52 2.21
C LEU A 240 9.14 10.66 2.01
N ASN A 241 10.30 11.29 1.89
CA ASN A 241 11.57 10.58 1.92
C ASN A 241 11.96 10.30 3.38
N ILE A 242 12.51 9.11 3.62
CA ILE A 242 12.92 8.65 4.94
C ILE A 242 14.40 8.29 4.86
N TYR A 243 15.18 8.90 5.74
CA TYR A 243 16.61 8.67 5.86
C TYR A 243 16.89 7.94 7.17
N MET A 244 17.75 6.92 7.11
CA MET A 244 18.07 6.06 8.25
C MET A 244 19.58 6.05 8.50
N TYR A 245 20.00 6.14 9.76
CA TYR A 245 21.39 5.97 10.18
C TYR A 245 21.72 4.50 10.43
N LYS A 246 22.97 4.10 10.18
CA LYS A 246 23.44 2.77 10.61
C LYS A 246 23.53 2.71 12.14
N THR A 247 23.19 1.57 12.72
CA THR A 247 23.15 1.38 14.17
C THR A 247 24.49 1.67 14.87
N ASN A 248 25.63 1.47 14.17
CA ASN A 248 26.97 1.62 14.73
C ASN A 248 27.55 3.04 14.63
N GLU A 249 26.96 3.93 13.85
CA GLU A 249 27.52 5.28 13.60
C GLU A 249 27.27 6.26 14.77
N HIS A 250 26.33 5.95 15.66
CA HIS A 250 26.12 6.73 16.89
C HIS A 250 27.12 6.45 18.02
N LYS A 251 27.99 5.42 17.91
CA LYS A 251 29.09 5.26 18.89
C LYS A 251 30.15 6.37 18.75
N HIS A 252 30.27 7.02 17.59
CA HIS A 252 31.22 8.10 17.38
C HIS A 252 30.60 9.51 17.51
N SER A 253 29.31 9.69 17.21
CA SER A 253 28.62 10.98 17.41
C SER A 253 28.44 11.35 18.89
N ALA A 254 28.16 10.37 19.76
CA ALA A 254 27.98 10.62 21.19
C ALA A 254 29.27 11.08 21.91
N VAL A 255 30.44 10.89 21.28
CA VAL A 255 31.73 11.40 21.79
C VAL A 255 31.96 12.85 21.35
N ALA A 256 31.53 13.22 20.13
CA ALA A 256 31.62 14.61 19.64
C ALA A 256 30.65 15.56 20.37
N ASP A 257 29.45 15.09 20.72
CA ASP A 257 28.48 15.87 21.50
C ASP A 257 28.90 16.05 22.97
N ARG A 258 29.77 15.18 23.50
CA ARG A 258 30.37 15.36 24.84
C ARG A 258 31.49 16.41 24.85
N ILE A 259 32.27 16.52 23.77
CA ILE A 259 33.36 17.50 23.68
C ILE A 259 32.83 18.94 23.53
N THR A 260 31.66 19.11 22.92
CA THR A 260 31.03 20.44 22.78
C THR A 260 30.29 20.90 24.05
N ALA A 261 29.80 19.98 24.87
CA ALA A 261 29.10 20.29 26.13
C ALA A 261 30.04 20.71 27.28
N GLU A 262 31.33 20.38 27.24
CA GLU A 262 32.31 20.75 28.29
C GLU A 262 32.91 22.17 28.14
N SER A 263 32.53 22.92 27.10
CA SER A 263 33.06 24.28 26.87
C SER A 263 32.14 25.44 27.29
N ASN A 264 30.96 25.15 27.85
CA ASN A 264 30.01 26.16 28.34
C ASN A 264 29.76 26.02 29.85
N ASP A 265 30.77 26.30 30.68
CA ASP A 265 30.58 26.68 32.08
C ASP A 265 30.91 28.16 32.26
N SER A 266 29.93 29.01 31.95
CA SER A 266 29.98 30.44 32.23
C SER A 266 29.52 30.69 33.66
N ARG A 267 30.45 30.69 34.61
CA ARG A 267 30.26 31.34 35.91
C ARG A 267 30.40 32.85 35.76
N VAL A 268 29.32 33.52 36.15
CA VAL A 268 29.15 34.97 36.30
C VAL A 268 30.21 35.55 37.24
N HIS A 269 30.92 36.59 36.81
CA HIS A 269 31.48 37.62 37.69
C HIS A 269 31.25 39.02 37.09
N CYS A 270 30.66 39.86 37.92
CA CYS A 270 30.33 41.26 37.68
C CYS A 270 31.57 42.15 37.85
N ASN A 271 31.82 43.11 36.94
CA ASN A 271 32.09 44.52 37.28
C ASN A 271 32.61 45.35 36.07
N THR A 272 31.86 46.42 35.78
CA THR A 272 32.36 47.80 35.63
C THR A 272 33.22 48.19 34.40
N ILE A 273 32.58 48.98 33.52
CA ILE A 273 33.12 50.12 32.73
C ILE A 273 34.25 49.82 31.74
N LEU A 274 33.96 49.94 30.43
CA LEU A 274 34.56 50.98 29.57
C LEU A 274 33.84 51.08 28.22
N ILE A 275 33.34 52.28 27.95
CA ILE A 275 32.89 52.79 26.65
C ILE A 275 34.13 52.96 25.76
N LEU A 276 34.06 52.58 24.47
CA LEU A 276 34.52 53.39 23.32
C LEU A 276 34.38 52.65 21.98
N PHE A 277 33.48 53.19 21.15
CA PHE A 277 33.58 53.48 19.71
C PHE A 277 34.60 52.76 18.81
N SER A 278 34.17 52.58 17.54
CA SER A 278 34.90 52.15 16.33
C SER A 278 34.90 50.63 16.12
N LEU A 279 34.44 50.03 15.01
CA LEU A 279 34.35 50.44 13.62
C LEU A 279 33.11 49.79 12.98
N LEU A 280 32.16 50.61 12.54
CA LEU A 280 31.07 50.26 11.62
C LEU A 280 31.31 50.91 10.25
N CYS A 281 32.59 51.06 9.86
CA CYS A 281 33.02 51.88 8.72
C CYS A 281 33.75 51.11 7.59
N TYR A 282 33.55 49.80 7.42
CA TYR A 282 34.30 49.07 6.38
C TYR A 282 33.51 48.31 5.30
N ILE A 283 32.18 48.15 5.39
CA ILE A 283 31.44 47.40 4.35
C ILE A 283 30.13 48.10 3.92
N LEU A 284 30.14 49.43 3.86
CA LEU A 284 29.12 50.21 3.13
C LEU A 284 29.72 51.07 2.00
N ASN A 285 30.99 50.85 1.63
CA ASN A 285 31.63 51.54 0.51
C ASN A 285 32.56 50.58 -0.25
N ASN A 286 31.99 49.65 -1.02
CA ASN A 286 32.56 49.20 -2.30
C ASN A 286 31.63 48.17 -3.01
N SER A 287 30.86 48.69 -3.97
CA SER A 287 30.05 48.04 -5.03
C SER A 287 28.63 47.60 -4.68
#